data_AF-A0A954Z7J8-F1
#
_entry.id   AF-A0A954Z7J8-F1
#
_cell.length_a   1.000
_cell.length_b   1.000
_cell.length_c   1.000
_cell.angle_alpha   90.00
_cell.angle_beta   90.00
_cell.angle_gamma   90.00
#
_symmetry.space_group_name_H-M   'P 1'
#
loop_
_entity.id
_entity.type
_entity.pdbx_description
1 polymer ?
#
loop_
_entity_poly.entity_id
_entity_poly.type
_entity_poly.pdbx_seq_one_letter_code
_entity_poly.pdbx_strand_id
1 'polypeptide(L)'
;MKLDAVADRAPELALVALAARRTLDESARQRFHELTESSLDWRRVLAKAHWHGIIPLLVRHLETAPNSTCPSDIWQELRAHAVGVALTNKQFLRRLAELGDAMHSAGIPVVSLKGPVLAFRAFGDESLRVSSDLDVLRACPITLF
;
A
#
# COMPACT_ATOMS: atom_id res chain seq x y z
N MET A 1 -3.10 26.74 4.55
CA MET A 1 -4.44 26.21 4.85
C MET A 1 -4.26 24.88 5.57
N LYS A 2 -4.51 24.82 6.88
CA LYS A 2 -4.18 23.65 7.73
C LYS A 2 -4.97 22.42 7.27
N LEU A 3 -4.30 21.30 7.03
CA LEU A 3 -4.91 19.99 6.73
C LEU A 3 -5.96 19.59 7.78
N ASP A 4 -5.80 20.09 9.00
CA ASP A 4 -6.69 19.87 10.15
C ASP A 4 -8.15 20.30 9.88
N ALA A 5 -8.37 21.42 9.19
CA ALA A 5 -9.72 21.94 8.92
C ALA A 5 -10.49 21.15 7.82
N VAL A 6 -9.76 20.46 6.94
CA VAL A 6 -10.34 19.57 5.92
C VAL A 6 -10.65 18.21 6.55
N ALA A 7 -9.81 17.76 7.49
CA ALA A 7 -9.98 16.50 8.20
C ALA A 7 -11.28 16.45 9.04
N ASP A 8 -11.66 17.57 9.67
CA ASP A 8 -12.89 17.65 10.46
C ASP A 8 -14.18 17.56 9.63
N ARG A 9 -14.13 17.86 8.32
CA ARG A 9 -15.30 17.77 7.43
C ARG A 9 -15.40 16.44 6.67
N ALA A 10 -14.35 15.62 6.72
CA ALA A 10 -14.28 14.32 6.05
C ALA A 10 -13.39 13.35 6.85
N PRO A 11 -13.82 12.92 8.04
CA PRO A 11 -13.00 12.14 8.95
C PRO A 11 -12.57 10.79 8.35
N GLU A 12 -13.38 10.18 7.47
CA GLU A 12 -13.01 8.96 6.75
C GLU A 12 -11.85 9.18 5.78
N LEU A 13 -11.83 10.33 5.09
CA LEU A 13 -10.73 10.67 4.19
C LEU A 13 -9.47 11.02 4.98
N ALA A 14 -9.62 11.68 6.13
CA ALA A 14 -8.51 11.97 7.03
C ALA A 14 -7.85 10.68 7.53
N LEU A 15 -8.65 9.70 7.96
CA LEU A 15 -8.16 8.38 8.37
C LEU A 15 -7.39 7.70 7.23
N VAL A 16 -7.97 7.68 6.01
CA VAL A 16 -7.33 7.09 4.82
C VAL A 16 -6.02 7.81 4.48
N ALA A 17 -5.97 9.14 4.58
CA ALA A 17 -4.77 9.92 4.30
C ALA A 17 -3.65 9.68 5.33
N LEU A 18 -4.00 9.50 6.61
CA LEU A 18 -3.06 9.08 7.65
C LEU A 18 -2.55 7.66 7.36
N ALA A 19 -3.46 6.73 7.09
CA ALA A 19 -3.14 5.34 6.79
C ALA A 19 -2.22 5.16 5.57
N ALA A 20 -2.28 6.08 4.60
CA ALA A 20 -1.43 6.03 3.41
C ALA A 20 0.08 6.23 3.71
N ARG A 21 0.43 6.69 4.92
CA ARG A 21 1.83 6.86 5.33
C ARG A 21 2.44 5.53 5.74
N ARG A 22 3.71 5.29 5.40
CA ARG A 22 4.44 4.09 5.87
C ARG A 22 4.54 4.02 7.39
N THR A 23 4.83 5.17 8.01
CA THR A 23 5.03 5.31 9.45
C THR A 23 4.31 6.55 9.92
N LEU A 24 3.73 6.48 11.12
CA LEU A 24 3.11 7.62 11.80
C LEU A 24 4.04 8.11 12.91
N ASP A 25 4.33 9.40 12.91
CA ASP A 25 4.86 10.09 14.09
C ASP A 25 3.81 10.07 15.22
N GLU A 26 4.21 10.52 16.41
CA GLU A 26 3.36 10.42 17.60
C GLU A 26 2.03 11.16 17.45
N SER A 27 2.06 12.38 16.91
CA SER A 27 0.85 13.19 16.71
C SER A 27 -0.09 12.55 15.69
N ALA A 28 0.45 12.07 14.57
CA ALA A 28 -0.32 11.41 13.53
C ALA A 28 -0.90 10.07 14.02
N ARG A 29 -0.17 9.34 14.87
CA ARG A 29 -0.62 8.09 15.48
C ARG A 29 -1.77 8.35 16.45
N GLN A 30 -1.62 9.32 17.34
CA GLN A 30 -2.68 9.72 18.26
C GLN A 30 -3.95 10.10 17.48
N ARG A 31 -3.81 10.93 16.44
CA ARG A 31 -4.95 11.30 15.59
C ARG A 31 -5.57 10.11 14.87
N PHE A 32 -4.77 9.15 14.42
CA PHE A 32 -5.27 7.92 13.81
C PHE A 32 -6.12 7.14 14.82
N HIS A 33 -5.64 6.93 16.05
CA HIS A 33 -6.40 6.25 17.10
C HIS A 33 -7.72 6.97 17.41
N GLU A 34 -7.70 8.29 17.63
CA GLU A 34 -8.90 9.10 17.87
C GLU A 34 -9.95 8.90 16.77
N LEU A 35 -9.53 8.94 15.50
CA LEU A 35 -10.44 8.73 14.37
C LEU A 35 -10.99 7.30 14.37
N THR A 36 -10.16 6.28 14.59
CA THR A 36 -10.63 4.88 14.63
C THR A 36 -11.55 4.57 15.79
N GLU A 37 -11.43 5.28 16.91
CA GLU A 37 -12.28 5.14 18.09
C GLU A 37 -13.60 5.95 17.95
N SER A 38 -13.66 6.87 17.00
CA SER A 38 -14.84 7.68 16.71
C SER A 38 -15.87 6.94 15.84
N SER A 39 -17.08 7.53 15.72
CA SER A 39 -18.12 7.03 14.82
C SER A 39 -17.81 7.41 13.37
N LEU A 40 -17.23 6.47 12.60
CA LEU A 40 -16.96 6.61 11.16
C LEU A 40 -17.91 5.78 10.31
N ASP A 41 -18.19 6.23 9.10
CA ASP A 41 -18.74 5.35 8.06
C ASP A 41 -17.61 4.45 7.51
N TRP A 42 -17.50 3.26 8.09
CA TRP A 42 -16.47 2.29 7.71
C TRP A 42 -16.63 1.74 6.28
N ARG A 43 -17.84 1.74 5.72
CA ARG A 43 -18.05 1.40 4.30
C ARG A 43 -17.43 2.47 3.40
N ARG A 44 -17.52 3.74 3.78
CA ARG A 44 -16.81 4.84 3.09
C ARG A 44 -15.30 4.78 3.25
N VAL A 45 -14.80 4.44 4.44
CA VAL A 45 -13.35 4.21 4.67
C VAL A 45 -12.84 3.13 3.73
N LEU A 46 -13.50 1.97 3.71
CA LEU A 46 -13.17 0.85 2.83
C LEU A 46 -13.18 1.27 1.35
N ALA A 47 -14.25 1.92 0.88
CA ALA A 47 -14.36 2.34 -0.51
C ALA A 47 -13.24 3.32 -0.92
N LYS A 48 -12.90 4.28 -0.05
CA LYS A 48 -11.80 5.22 -0.29
C LYS A 48 -10.45 4.53 -0.25
N ALA A 49 -10.21 3.65 0.72
CA ALA A 49 -8.95 2.90 0.83
C ALA A 49 -8.73 2.01 -0.39
N HIS A 50 -9.80 1.38 -0.90
CA HIS A 50 -9.79 0.61 -2.14
C HIS A 50 -9.44 1.49 -3.34
N TRP A 51 -10.16 2.59 -3.54
CA TRP A 51 -9.94 3.54 -4.62
C TRP A 51 -8.50 4.08 -4.66
N HIS A 52 -7.93 4.37 -3.49
CA HIS A 52 -6.56 4.87 -3.38
C HIS A 52 -5.49 3.76 -3.37
N GLY A 53 -5.88 2.48 -3.36
CA GLY A 53 -4.94 1.35 -3.36
C GLY A 53 -4.12 1.21 -2.07
N ILE A 54 -4.63 1.70 -0.94
CA ILE A 54 -3.91 1.74 0.34
C ILE A 54 -4.44 0.72 1.38
N ILE A 55 -5.34 -0.19 1.00
CA ILE A 55 -5.90 -1.21 1.90
C ILE A 55 -4.82 -1.95 2.72
N PRO A 56 -3.71 -2.45 2.14
CA PRO A 56 -2.69 -3.14 2.93
C PRO A 56 -2.07 -2.26 4.02
N LEU A 57 -1.85 -0.97 3.74
CA LEU A 57 -1.35 -0.01 4.72
C LEU A 57 -2.39 0.29 5.80
N LEU A 58 -3.66 0.44 5.42
CA LEU A 58 -4.75 0.61 6.37
C LEU A 58 -4.86 -0.59 7.33
N VAL A 59 -4.80 -1.82 6.81
CA VAL A 59 -4.80 -3.03 7.63
C VAL A 59 -3.64 -3.02 8.61
N ARG A 60 -2.42 -2.72 8.15
CA ARG A 60 -1.23 -2.64 9.00
C ARG A 60 -1.42 -1.65 10.16
N HIS A 61 -1.95 -0.45 9.90
CA HIS A 61 -2.16 0.53 10.96
C HIS A 61 -3.29 0.11 11.91
N LEU A 62 -4.38 -0.48 11.38
CA LEU A 62 -5.48 -0.99 12.19
C LEU A 62 -5.08 -2.15 13.11
N GLU A 63 -4.13 -3.00 12.70
CA GLU A 63 -3.55 -4.05 13.57
C GLU A 63 -2.88 -3.46 14.83
N THR A 64 -2.46 -2.20 14.77
CA THR A 64 -1.89 -1.48 15.92
C THR A 64 -2.90 -0.64 16.69
N ALA A 65 -4.17 -0.61 16.27
CA ALA A 65 -5.25 0.17 16.87
C ALA A 65 -6.34 -0.74 17.50
N PRO A 66 -6.10 -1.30 18.70
CA PRO A 66 -6.96 -2.33 19.28
C PRO A 66 -8.36 -1.85 19.66
N ASN A 67 -8.53 -0.54 19.89
CA ASN A 67 -9.80 0.08 20.27
C ASN A 67 -10.64 0.54 19.07
N SER A 68 -10.21 0.24 17.84
CA SER A 68 -10.92 0.64 16.62
C SER A 68 -12.38 0.17 16.64
N THR A 69 -13.30 1.05 16.25
CA THR A 69 -14.73 0.75 16.10
C THR A 69 -15.06 0.02 14.80
N CYS A 70 -14.05 -0.39 14.02
CA CYS A 70 -14.21 -1.06 12.74
C CYS A 70 -15.10 -2.31 12.88
N PRO A 71 -16.25 -2.36 12.19
CA PRO A 71 -17.12 -3.53 12.20
C PRO A 71 -16.39 -4.78 11.73
N SER A 72 -16.71 -5.92 12.36
CA SER A 72 -16.01 -7.19 12.10
C SER A 72 -16.10 -7.67 10.64
N ASP A 73 -17.19 -7.37 9.95
CA ASP A 73 -17.38 -7.67 8.53
C ASP A 73 -16.46 -6.83 7.64
N ILE A 74 -16.37 -5.53 7.91
CA ILE A 74 -15.44 -4.62 7.21
C ILE A 74 -13.99 -5.03 7.47
N TRP A 75 -13.67 -5.37 8.71
CA TRP A 75 -12.33 -5.81 9.08
C TRP A 75 -11.91 -7.08 8.32
N GLN A 76 -12.82 -8.05 8.22
CA GLN A 76 -12.57 -9.27 7.44
C GLN A 76 -12.38 -8.96 5.95
N GLU A 77 -13.19 -8.06 5.38
CA GLU A 77 -13.07 -7.64 3.98
C GLU A 77 -11.72 -6.96 3.70
N LEU A 78 -11.29 -6.04 4.57
CA LEU A 78 -9.99 -5.38 4.49
C LEU A 78 -8.84 -6.38 4.54
N ARG A 79 -8.87 -7.33 5.50
CA ARG A 79 -7.82 -8.35 5.64
C ARG A 79 -7.79 -9.30 4.46
N ALA A 80 -8.95 -9.77 3.98
CA ALA A 80 -9.03 -10.64 2.82
C ALA A 80 -8.40 -9.97 1.58
N HIS A 81 -8.70 -8.69 1.37
CA HIS A 81 -8.09 -7.92 0.29
C HIS A 81 -6.57 -7.76 0.48
N ALA A 82 -6.09 -7.42 1.67
CA ALA A 82 -4.66 -7.30 1.95
C ALA A 82 -3.90 -8.63 1.69
N VAL A 83 -4.49 -9.77 2.07
CA VAL A 83 -3.95 -11.10 1.75
C VAL A 83 -3.92 -11.34 0.25
N GLY A 84 -4.99 -11.00 -0.48
CA GLY A 84 -5.03 -11.11 -1.94
C GLY A 84 -3.93 -10.30 -2.64
N VAL A 85 -3.67 -9.08 -2.16
CA VAL A 85 -2.57 -8.23 -2.65
C VAL A 85 -1.22 -8.88 -2.38
N ALA A 86 -0.99 -9.40 -1.17
CA ALA A 86 0.25 -10.09 -0.82
C ALA A 86 0.51 -11.30 -1.71
N LEU A 87 -0.51 -12.11 -2.00
CA LEU A 87 -0.41 -13.27 -2.89
C LEU A 87 -0.09 -12.86 -4.33
N THR A 88 -0.78 -11.83 -4.85
CA THR A 88 -0.55 -11.30 -6.20
C THR A 88 0.88 -10.78 -6.35
N ASN A 89 1.35 -10.01 -5.37
CA ASN A 89 2.70 -9.45 -5.39
C ASN A 89 3.79 -10.54 -5.33
N LYS A 90 3.56 -11.63 -4.58
CA LYS A 90 4.46 -12.80 -4.59
C LYS A 90 4.52 -13.47 -5.96
N GLN A 91 3.38 -13.62 -6.63
CA GLN A 91 3.35 -14.17 -8.00
C GLN A 91 4.11 -13.25 -8.97
N PHE A 92 3.95 -11.94 -8.85
CA PHE A 92 4.69 -10.96 -9.64
C PHE A 92 6.20 -11.00 -9.39
N LEU A 93 6.65 -11.12 -8.14
CA LEU A 93 8.07 -11.29 -7.85
C LEU A 93 8.63 -12.54 -8.51
N ARG A 94 7.91 -13.66 -8.44
CA ARG A 94 8.32 -14.91 -9.10
C ARG A 94 8.43 -14.72 -10.62
N ARG A 95 7.41 -14.14 -11.26
CA ARG A 95 7.41 -13.88 -12.70
C ARG A 95 8.52 -12.92 -13.12
N LEU A 96 8.79 -11.91 -12.31
CA LEU A 96 9.85 -10.96 -12.56
C LEU A 96 11.23 -11.61 -12.49
N ALA A 97 11.46 -12.54 -11.54
CA ALA A 97 12.68 -13.33 -11.48
C ALA A 97 12.83 -14.24 -12.72
N GLU A 98 11.80 -15.02 -13.05
CA GLU A 98 11.77 -15.88 -14.24
C GLU A 98 12.06 -15.09 -15.53
N LEU A 99 11.44 -13.91 -15.68
CA LEU A 99 11.67 -13.00 -16.81
C LEU A 99 13.10 -12.43 -16.81
N GLY A 100 13.61 -12.04 -15.65
CA GLY A 100 14.96 -11.52 -15.48
C GLY A 100 16.02 -12.53 -15.91
N ASP A 101 15.89 -13.78 -15.48
CA ASP A 101 16.81 -14.86 -15.83
C ASP A 101 16.78 -15.15 -17.34
N ALA A 102 15.59 -15.19 -17.95
CA ALA A 102 15.43 -15.42 -19.38
C ALA A 102 16.03 -14.28 -20.22
N MET A 103 15.78 -13.03 -19.84
CA MET A 103 16.32 -11.84 -20.52
C MET A 103 17.83 -11.76 -20.38
N HIS A 104 18.36 -12.02 -19.17
CA HIS A 104 19.80 -12.09 -18.93
C HIS A 104 20.47 -13.16 -19.79
N SER A 105 19.90 -14.36 -19.86
CA SER A 105 20.40 -15.46 -20.69
C SER A 105 20.39 -15.13 -22.19
N ALA A 106 19.48 -14.26 -22.62
CA ALA A 106 19.43 -13.74 -23.99
C ALA A 106 20.35 -12.52 -24.22
N GLY A 107 21.17 -12.12 -23.25
CA GLY A 107 22.04 -10.94 -23.36
C GLY A 107 21.29 -9.61 -23.29
N ILE A 108 20.07 -9.60 -22.76
CA ILE A 108 19.22 -8.42 -22.61
C ILE A 108 19.16 -8.07 -21.12
N PRO A 109 20.03 -7.18 -20.61
CA PRO A 109 19.94 -6.76 -19.22
C PRO A 109 18.65 -5.94 -19.00
N VAL A 110 17.92 -6.21 -17.92
CA VAL A 110 16.68 -5.51 -17.58
C VAL A 110 16.70 -5.06 -16.11
N VAL A 111 15.99 -3.97 -15.83
CA VAL A 111 15.80 -3.43 -14.48
C VAL A 111 14.30 -3.26 -14.24
N SER A 112 13.81 -3.69 -13.07
CA SER A 112 12.42 -3.48 -12.67
C SER A 112 12.17 -2.02 -12.29
N LEU A 113 11.13 -1.40 -12.85
CA LEU A 113 10.82 0.02 -12.66
C LEU A 113 9.79 0.25 -11.54
N LYS A 114 8.84 -0.67 -11.36
CA LYS A 114 7.73 -0.51 -10.39
C LYS A 114 7.43 -1.83 -9.66
N GLY A 115 6.21 -1.94 -9.14
CA GLY A 115 5.68 -3.18 -8.57
C GLY A 115 6.24 -3.55 -7.20
N PRO A 116 6.25 -4.85 -6.88
CA PRO A 116 6.66 -5.39 -5.57
C PRO A 116 8.11 -5.04 -5.18
N VAL A 117 9.03 -4.93 -6.14
CA VAL A 117 10.43 -4.54 -5.87
C VAL A 117 10.51 -3.09 -5.37
N LEU A 118 9.77 -2.17 -6.00
CA LEU A 118 9.66 -0.80 -5.51
C LEU A 118 8.90 -0.73 -4.18
N ALA A 119 7.89 -1.59 -4.00
CA ALA A 119 7.16 -1.67 -2.74
C ALA A 119 8.08 -2.04 -1.57
N PHE A 120 8.96 -3.04 -1.74
CA PHE A 120 9.97 -3.38 -0.75
C PHE A 120 10.90 -2.19 -0.44
N ARG A 121 11.38 -1.47 -1.47
CA ARG A 121 12.27 -0.31 -1.25
C ARG A 121 11.58 0.86 -0.55
N ALA A 122 10.33 1.15 -0.91
CA ALA A 122 9.57 2.28 -0.36
C ALA A 122 9.01 1.97 1.04
N PHE A 123 8.40 0.80 1.19
CA PHE A 123 7.61 0.43 2.35
C PHE A 123 8.27 -0.60 3.28
N GLY A 124 9.37 -1.22 2.86
CA GLY A 124 10.07 -2.28 3.60
C GLY A 124 9.41 -3.66 3.49
N ASP A 125 8.33 -3.77 2.72
CA ASP A 125 7.53 -4.99 2.57
C ASP A 125 6.78 -4.92 1.24
N GLU A 126 6.97 -5.92 0.41
CA GLU A 126 6.40 -6.01 -0.93
C GLU A 126 4.87 -6.12 -0.93
N SER A 127 4.25 -6.58 0.17
CA SER A 127 2.80 -6.83 0.27
C SER A 127 1.97 -5.57 0.44
N LEU A 128 2.62 -4.43 0.72
CA LEU A 128 1.92 -3.21 1.13
C LEU A 128 1.44 -2.33 0.00
N ARG A 129 1.86 -2.62 -1.23
CA ARG A 129 1.49 -1.84 -2.40
C ARG A 129 0.68 -2.70 -3.34
N VAL A 130 -0.52 -2.26 -3.67
CA VAL A 130 -1.30 -2.86 -4.75
C VAL A 130 -0.53 -2.68 -6.07
N SER A 131 -0.16 -3.79 -6.70
CA SER A 131 0.46 -3.80 -8.02
C SER A 131 -0.47 -4.51 -8.98
N SER A 132 -0.65 -3.97 -10.19
CA SER A 132 -1.48 -4.55 -11.26
C SER A 132 -0.64 -5.10 -12.42
N ASP A 133 0.60 -4.64 -12.56
CA ASP A 133 1.49 -4.93 -13.67
C ASP A 133 2.95 -5.07 -13.21
N LEU A 134 3.80 -5.48 -14.16
CA LEU A 134 5.25 -5.53 -14.03
C LEU A 134 5.87 -4.69 -15.14
N ASP A 135 6.41 -3.53 -14.76
CA ASP A 135 7.21 -2.69 -15.64
C ASP A 135 8.69 -3.07 -15.55
N VAL A 136 9.29 -3.42 -16.70
CA VAL A 136 10.73 -3.65 -16.84
C VAL A 136 11.30 -2.74 -17.93
N LEU A 137 12.47 -2.18 -17.68
CA LEU A 137 13.24 -1.40 -18.65
C LEU A 137 14.47 -2.19 -19.06
N ARG A 138 14.75 -2.24 -20.37
CA ARG A 138 16.03 -2.72 -20.87
C ARG A 138 17.12 -1.75 -20.43
N ALA A 139 18.15 -2.26 -19.78
CA ALA A 139 19.35 -1.49 -19.49
C ALA A 139 20.11 -1.27 -20.82
N CYS A 140 20.17 -0.03 -21.28
CA CYS A 140 21.05 0.37 -22.36
C CYS A 140 22.35 0.88 -21.72
N PRO A 141 23.53 0.33 -22.07
CA PRO A 141 24.77 1.00 -21.73
C PRO A 141 24.75 2.38 -22.39
N ILE A 142 24.88 3.44 -21.59
CA ILE A 142 25.23 4.75 -22.16
C ILE A 142 26.69 4.61 -22.58
N THR A 143 26.92 4.32 -23.86
CA THR A 143 28.24 4.54 -24.45
C THR A 143 28.39 6.06 -24.56
N LEU A 144 28.97 6.67 -23.52
CA LEU A 144 29.48 8.02 -23.63
C LEU A 144 30.60 7.96 -24.69
N PHE A 145 30.33 8.54 -25.85
CA PHE A 145 31.34 8.83 -26.86
C PHE A 145 32.30 9.90 -26.34
#